data_AF-A0A6A0GPP9-F1
#
_entry.id   AF-A0A6A0GPP9-F1
#
_cell.length_a   1.000
_cell.length_b   1.000
_cell.length_c   1.000
_cell.angle_alpha   90.00
_cell.angle_beta   90.00
_cell.angle_gamma   90.00
#
_symmetry.space_group_name_H-M   'P 1'
#
loop_
_entity.id
_entity.type
_entity.pdbx_description
1 polymer ?
#
loop_
_entity_poly.entity_id
_entity_poly.type
_entity_poly.pdbx_seq_one_letter_code
_entity_poly.pdbx_strand_id
1 'polypeptide(L)'
;MHTYFVPDEYWQSLEVAHRMVFGYGYLTWEWHECIRSIFFPGLFAVLYKVLAVLRLDYAVLLAILPRIGCAALMALSDVTTVKLADKVTTVGSSVSYLWWVGLGCALRPTTAVMFVPLFAVQLVRCQQKLALIFKAVAVTGVVSGIVCIMDSLYYGQATFVPWNFVKFNVLTSLADHYGRHPWHWYLTTGLPSALGPHTVLLLLAVASSSRTRSLQHNLLLASSVFTLAVYSMIGHKEIRLLLPVLPPLLVICGHQLSQMQRSHVSSRYYKFGRWGLLLWLLVPSVVLVLYFGLAHQRGALTIMSELRALLGSATAPLVLFLTPCHATPLYSHLHIHVPVRFLTCEPNLNLAPSYVDESDRFFQHPDTWLAAHLPSRISHSYELCAATFHSLFRDKNRGKYIQVYCLKESLGQ
;
A
#
# COMPACT_ATOMS: atom_id res chain seq x y z
N MET A 1 -8.95 16.20 -14.48
CA MET A 1 -8.06 15.73 -13.39
C MET A 1 -7.84 14.23 -13.57
N HIS A 2 -6.68 13.83 -14.05
CA HIS A 2 -6.23 12.43 -13.99
C HIS A 2 -5.76 12.19 -12.56
N THR A 3 -6.65 11.72 -11.68
CA THR A 3 -6.26 11.30 -10.34
C THR A 3 -5.52 9.97 -10.47
N TYR A 4 -4.20 10.00 -10.30
CA TYR A 4 -3.31 8.85 -10.27
C TYR A 4 -3.84 7.83 -9.26
N PHE A 5 -4.34 6.71 -9.76
CA PHE A 5 -4.83 5.59 -8.96
C PHE A 5 -3.91 4.42 -9.22
N VAL A 6 -3.17 3.99 -8.22
CA VAL A 6 -2.42 2.72 -8.22
C VAL A 6 -3.11 1.78 -7.22
N PRO A 7 -4.26 1.18 -7.59
CA PRO A 7 -5.01 0.18 -6.81
C PRO A 7 -4.30 -1.16 -6.64
N ASP A 8 -3.03 -1.21 -7.01
CA ASP A 8 -2.14 -2.36 -6.92
C ASP A 8 -2.19 -3.02 -5.53
N GLU A 9 -2.47 -2.26 -4.47
CA GLU A 9 -2.65 -2.80 -3.12
C GLU A 9 -3.76 -3.86 -3.03
N TYR A 10 -4.88 -3.73 -3.76
CA TYR A 10 -5.91 -4.79 -3.78
C TYR A 10 -5.37 -6.07 -4.42
N TRP A 11 -4.62 -5.94 -5.51
CA TRP A 11 -4.06 -7.03 -6.28
C TRP A 11 -2.86 -7.70 -5.60
N GLN A 12 -2.17 -6.96 -4.74
CA GLN A 12 -1.06 -7.43 -3.92
C GLN A 12 -1.51 -7.99 -2.56
N SER A 13 -2.76 -7.76 -2.14
CA SER A 13 -3.22 -8.20 -0.82
C SER A 13 -4.59 -8.87 -0.82
N LEU A 14 -5.68 -8.11 -0.97
CA LEU A 14 -7.04 -8.62 -0.79
C LEU A 14 -7.42 -9.66 -1.84
N GLU A 15 -6.98 -9.48 -3.08
CA GLU A 15 -7.25 -10.42 -4.18
C GLU A 15 -6.55 -11.76 -3.95
N VAL A 16 -5.30 -11.71 -3.48
CA VAL A 16 -4.51 -12.89 -3.13
C VAL A 16 -5.15 -13.61 -1.95
N ALA A 17 -5.50 -12.87 -0.90
CA ALA A 17 -6.19 -13.40 0.28
C ALA A 17 -7.54 -14.04 -0.08
N HIS A 18 -8.29 -13.42 -0.98
CA HIS A 18 -9.53 -13.98 -1.51
C HIS A 18 -9.28 -15.31 -2.21
N ARG A 19 -8.31 -15.36 -3.13
CA ARG A 19 -7.93 -16.60 -3.83
C ARG A 19 -7.51 -17.72 -2.88
N MET A 20 -6.75 -17.40 -1.84
CA MET A 20 -6.32 -18.38 -0.83
C MET A 20 -7.50 -19.07 -0.13
N VAL A 21 -8.58 -18.33 0.12
CA VAL A 21 -9.73 -18.84 0.92
C VAL A 21 -10.79 -19.49 0.05
N PHE A 22 -11.11 -18.88 -1.08
CA PHE A 22 -12.25 -19.28 -1.92
C PHE A 22 -11.83 -20.09 -3.15
N GLY A 23 -10.53 -20.20 -3.45
CA GLY A 23 -10.00 -21.00 -4.55
C GLY A 23 -10.07 -20.35 -5.93
N TYR A 24 -10.69 -19.18 -6.05
CA TYR A 24 -10.75 -18.39 -7.29
C TYR A 24 -10.27 -16.95 -7.05
N GLY A 25 -9.66 -16.36 -8.07
CA GLY A 25 -9.02 -15.04 -7.99
C GLY A 25 -7.80 -14.93 -8.90
N TYR A 26 -7.24 -13.73 -9.01
CA TYR A 26 -6.08 -13.49 -9.85
C TYR A 26 -4.79 -13.32 -9.03
N LEU A 27 -3.66 -13.83 -9.55
CA LEU A 27 -2.32 -13.55 -9.03
C LEU A 27 -1.57 -12.75 -10.09
N THR A 28 -0.99 -11.63 -9.69
CA THR A 28 -0.16 -10.81 -10.58
C THR A 28 1.19 -11.47 -10.86
N TRP A 29 1.87 -10.99 -11.91
CA TRP A 29 3.22 -11.42 -12.29
C TRP A 29 4.21 -11.40 -11.10
N GLU A 30 4.02 -10.50 -10.14
CA GLU A 30 4.87 -10.38 -8.94
C GLU A 30 4.84 -11.64 -8.05
N TRP A 31 3.69 -12.32 -8.01
CA TRP A 31 3.54 -13.58 -7.31
C TRP A 31 4.20 -14.72 -8.09
N HIS A 32 4.12 -14.68 -9.43
CA HIS A 32 4.82 -15.66 -10.27
C HIS A 32 6.35 -15.55 -10.13
N GLU A 33 6.88 -14.32 -10.03
CA GLU A 33 8.31 -14.06 -9.80
C GLU A 33 8.74 -14.19 -8.32
N CYS A 34 7.82 -14.57 -7.41
CA CYS A 34 8.10 -14.76 -5.99
C CYS A 34 8.76 -13.54 -5.31
N ILE A 35 8.33 -12.32 -5.67
CA ILE A 35 8.84 -11.06 -5.10
C ILE A 35 7.95 -10.49 -3.98
N ARG A 36 6.83 -11.16 -3.66
CA ARG A 36 5.88 -10.77 -2.61
C ARG A 36 5.75 -11.86 -1.54
N SER A 37 5.60 -11.45 -0.27
CA SER A 37 5.46 -12.39 0.85
C SER A 37 3.99 -12.65 1.15
N ILE A 38 3.65 -13.89 1.47
CA ILE A 38 2.29 -14.32 1.79
C ILE A 38 1.84 -13.84 3.17
N PHE A 39 2.77 -13.39 4.04
CA PHE A 39 2.44 -13.05 5.41
C PHE A 39 1.34 -11.98 5.50
N PHE A 40 1.48 -10.87 4.77
CA PHE A 40 0.53 -9.76 4.85
C PHE A 40 -0.85 -10.11 4.26
N PRO A 41 -0.95 -10.70 3.04
CA PRO A 41 -2.24 -11.21 2.54
C PRO A 41 -2.83 -12.32 3.41
N GLY A 42 -1.98 -13.15 4.02
CA GLY A 42 -2.38 -14.21 4.94
C GLY A 42 -3.17 -13.70 6.14
N LEU A 43 -2.86 -12.50 6.65
CA LEU A 43 -3.64 -11.87 7.71
C LEU A 43 -5.09 -11.62 7.28
N PHE A 44 -5.31 -11.16 6.03
CA PHE A 44 -6.66 -10.99 5.49
C PHE A 44 -7.30 -12.33 5.13
N ALA A 45 -6.52 -13.31 4.69
CA ALA A 45 -7.02 -14.65 4.40
C ALA A 45 -7.59 -15.31 5.67
N VAL A 46 -6.98 -15.11 6.84
CA VAL A 46 -7.55 -15.57 8.12
C VAL A 46 -8.91 -14.91 8.37
N LEU A 47 -9.03 -13.60 8.18
CA LEU A 47 -10.30 -12.88 8.35
C LEU A 47 -11.37 -13.41 7.38
N TYR A 48 -11.02 -13.59 6.12
CA TYR A 48 -11.91 -14.15 5.10
C TYR A 48 -12.31 -15.59 5.40
N LYS A 49 -11.39 -16.42 5.92
CA LYS A 49 -11.68 -17.80 6.30
C LYS A 49 -12.67 -17.87 7.46
N VAL A 50 -12.53 -16.99 8.46
CA VAL A 50 -13.50 -16.88 9.56
C VAL A 50 -14.89 -16.53 9.01
N LEU A 51 -14.98 -15.54 8.11
CA LEU A 51 -16.25 -15.17 7.49
C LEU A 51 -16.87 -16.32 6.68
N ALA A 52 -16.06 -17.04 5.90
CA ALA A 52 -16.50 -18.17 5.10
C ALA A 52 -17.02 -19.33 5.97
N VAL A 53 -16.34 -19.64 7.08
CA VAL A 53 -16.79 -20.68 8.03
C VAL A 53 -18.10 -20.29 8.70
N LEU A 54 -18.26 -19.00 9.04
CA LEU A 54 -19.48 -18.47 9.65
C LEU A 54 -20.61 -18.22 8.64
N ARG A 55 -20.39 -18.42 7.33
CA ARG A 55 -21.33 -18.09 6.25
C ARG A 55 -21.75 -16.61 6.24
N LEU A 56 -20.79 -15.73 6.56
CA LEU A 56 -20.93 -14.27 6.58
C LEU A 56 -20.05 -13.62 5.51
N ASP A 57 -19.66 -14.36 4.48
CA ASP A 57 -18.81 -13.96 3.35
C ASP A 57 -19.50 -13.03 2.33
N TYR A 58 -20.33 -12.11 2.82
CA TYR A 58 -20.90 -11.06 1.99
C TYR A 58 -19.80 -10.15 1.45
N ALA A 59 -19.86 -9.80 0.17
CA ALA A 59 -18.89 -8.92 -0.49
C ALA A 59 -18.64 -7.60 0.26
N VAL A 60 -19.67 -7.02 0.87
CA VAL A 60 -19.55 -5.80 1.68
C VAL A 60 -18.66 -6.02 2.89
N LEU A 61 -18.82 -7.14 3.59
CA LEU A 61 -18.02 -7.46 4.76
C LEU A 61 -16.58 -7.81 4.38
N LEU A 62 -16.38 -8.51 3.26
CA LEU A 62 -15.05 -8.79 2.68
C LEU A 62 -14.32 -7.50 2.26
N ALA A 63 -15.03 -6.44 1.88
CA ALA A 63 -14.45 -5.14 1.55
C ALA A 63 -14.15 -4.25 2.77
N ILE A 64 -15.00 -4.29 3.80
CA ILE A 64 -14.88 -3.42 4.99
C ILE A 64 -13.93 -4.00 6.04
N LEU A 65 -14.01 -5.30 6.32
CA LEU A 65 -13.27 -5.93 7.41
C LEU A 65 -11.74 -5.77 7.29
N PRO A 66 -11.11 -5.95 6.11
CA PRO A 66 -9.69 -5.67 5.95
C PRO A 66 -9.31 -4.22 6.26
N ARG A 67 -10.18 -3.25 5.98
CA ARG A 67 -9.92 -1.83 6.28
C ARG A 67 -9.86 -1.58 7.78
N ILE A 68 -10.78 -2.19 8.52
CA ILE A 68 -10.79 -2.14 9.99
C ILE A 68 -9.53 -2.83 10.54
N GLY A 69 -9.19 -4.00 10.01
CA GLY A 69 -7.96 -4.72 10.36
C GLY A 69 -6.70 -3.89 10.11
N CYS A 70 -6.57 -3.29 8.94
CA CYS A 70 -5.48 -2.36 8.60
C CYS A 70 -5.42 -1.18 9.57
N ALA A 71 -6.56 -0.54 9.85
CA ALA A 71 -6.59 0.60 10.78
C ALA A 71 -6.11 0.21 12.18
N ALA A 72 -6.50 -0.97 12.67
CA ALA A 72 -6.03 -1.49 13.95
C ALA A 72 -4.52 -1.80 13.94
N LEU A 73 -4.01 -2.41 12.85
CA LEU A 73 -2.59 -2.70 12.68
C LEU A 73 -1.76 -1.41 12.60
N MET A 74 -2.24 -0.39 11.89
CA MET A 74 -1.56 0.92 11.82
C MET A 74 -1.56 1.63 13.18
N ALA A 75 -2.69 1.62 13.91
CA ALA A 75 -2.74 2.17 15.26
C ALA A 75 -1.77 1.46 16.22
N LEU A 76 -1.67 0.12 16.12
CA LEU A 76 -0.69 -0.65 16.89
C LEU A 76 0.75 -0.30 16.49
N SER A 77 1.03 -0.15 15.20
CA SER A 77 2.33 0.29 14.68
C SER A 77 2.74 1.65 15.24
N ASP A 78 1.81 2.60 15.31
CA ASP A 78 2.08 3.94 15.85
C ASP A 78 2.42 3.88 17.35
N VAL A 79 1.60 3.16 18.14
CA VAL A 79 1.81 3.00 19.59
C VAL A 79 3.12 2.29 19.88
N THR A 80 3.44 1.24 19.11
CA THR A 80 4.70 0.50 19.28
C THR A 80 5.91 1.33 18.88
N THR A 81 5.81 2.17 17.84
CA THR A 81 6.91 3.07 17.43
C THR A 81 7.23 4.11 18.51
N VAL A 82 6.21 4.69 19.14
CA VAL A 82 6.40 5.61 20.29
C VAL A 82 7.11 4.89 21.44
N LYS A 83 6.56 3.74 21.87
CA LYS A 83 7.15 2.94 22.96
C LYS A 83 8.57 2.47 22.64
N LEU A 84 8.85 2.22 21.36
CA LEU A 84 10.15 1.81 20.88
C LEU A 84 11.17 2.95 20.99
N ALA A 85 10.80 4.16 20.57
CA ALA A 85 11.65 5.33 20.71
C ALA A 85 12.07 5.56 22.18
N ASP A 86 11.14 5.37 23.10
CA ASP A 86 11.42 5.46 24.55
C ASP A 86 12.40 4.37 25.01
N LYS A 87 12.17 3.11 24.60
CA LYS A 87 13.03 1.98 24.98
C LYS A 87 14.45 2.07 24.38
N VAL A 88 14.61 2.51 23.13
CA VAL A 88 15.94 2.59 22.49
C VAL A 88 16.85 3.61 23.17
N THR A 89 16.26 4.64 23.79
CA THR A 89 17.04 5.71 24.45
C THR A 89 17.37 5.44 25.92
N THR A 90 16.72 4.47 26.55
CA THR A 90 16.93 4.13 27.97
C THR A 90 18.05 3.09 28.12
N VAL A 91 19.01 3.36 29.01
CA VAL A 91 20.12 2.46 29.32
C VAL A 91 19.58 1.25 30.10
N GLY A 92 19.82 0.03 29.60
CA GLY A 92 19.32 -1.21 30.21
C GLY A 92 17.99 -1.72 29.64
N SER A 93 17.55 -1.21 28.50
CA SER A 93 16.28 -1.62 27.89
C SER A 93 16.26 -3.09 27.44
N SER A 94 15.11 -3.73 27.64
CA SER A 94 14.84 -5.09 27.16
C SER A 94 14.98 -5.15 25.64
N VAL A 95 15.74 -6.13 25.15
CA VAL A 95 15.91 -6.47 23.72
C VAL A 95 14.63 -7.01 23.03
N SER A 96 13.51 -7.07 23.74
CA SER A 96 12.22 -7.55 23.23
C SER A 96 11.73 -6.79 21.98
N TYR A 97 12.12 -5.55 21.80
CA TYR A 97 11.75 -4.79 20.59
C TYR A 97 12.38 -5.34 19.30
N LEU A 98 13.48 -6.09 19.39
CA LEU A 98 14.13 -6.68 18.21
C LEU A 98 13.19 -7.63 17.47
N TRP A 99 12.21 -8.23 18.15
CA TRP A 99 11.18 -9.06 17.51
C TRP A 99 10.30 -8.23 16.57
N TRP A 100 9.86 -7.05 17.01
CA TRP A 100 9.07 -6.15 16.19
C TRP A 100 9.88 -5.57 15.02
N VAL A 101 11.15 -5.26 15.25
CA VAL A 101 12.07 -4.80 14.19
C VAL A 101 12.30 -5.92 13.17
N GLY A 102 12.57 -7.14 13.62
CA GLY A 102 12.75 -8.32 12.77
C GLY A 102 11.52 -8.60 11.92
N LEU A 103 10.32 -8.54 12.52
CA LEU A 103 9.06 -8.67 11.79
C LEU A 103 8.89 -7.54 10.77
N GLY A 104 9.11 -6.29 11.17
CA GLY A 104 9.04 -5.15 10.25
C GLY A 104 9.97 -5.27 9.05
N CYS A 105 11.20 -5.74 9.27
CA CYS A 105 12.19 -5.96 8.20
C CYS A 105 11.84 -7.14 7.28
N ALA A 106 11.28 -8.22 7.84
CA ALA A 106 10.85 -9.38 7.05
C ALA A 106 9.67 -9.02 6.13
N LEU A 107 8.73 -8.21 6.63
CA LEU A 107 7.56 -7.78 5.84
C LEU A 107 7.88 -6.66 4.86
N ARG A 108 8.76 -5.75 5.27
CA ARG A 108 9.18 -4.59 4.47
C ARG A 108 10.68 -4.39 4.66
N PRO A 109 11.52 -4.92 3.75
CA PRO A 109 12.98 -4.79 3.85
C PRO A 109 13.45 -3.33 3.96
N THR A 110 12.70 -2.41 3.36
CA THR A 110 12.96 -0.96 3.43
C THR A 110 12.92 -0.42 4.87
N THR A 111 12.09 -0.99 5.75
CA THR A 111 12.01 -0.64 7.17
C THR A 111 13.36 -0.78 7.89
N ALA A 112 14.24 -1.68 7.44
CA ALA A 112 15.56 -1.87 8.01
C ALA A 112 16.39 -0.57 7.98
N VAL A 113 16.26 0.23 6.92
CA VAL A 113 17.00 1.49 6.73
C VAL A 113 16.74 2.45 7.88
N MET A 114 15.50 2.57 8.33
CA MET A 114 15.13 3.44 9.45
C MET A 114 15.73 2.98 10.78
N PHE A 115 15.89 1.67 10.97
CA PHE A 115 16.42 1.12 12.21
C PHE A 115 17.94 1.19 12.32
N VAL A 116 18.67 1.42 11.22
CA VAL A 116 20.14 1.47 11.24
C VAL A 116 20.69 2.51 12.23
N PRO A 117 20.27 3.79 12.21
CA PRO A 117 20.82 4.78 13.16
C PRO A 117 20.39 4.51 14.61
N LEU A 118 19.17 4.00 14.82
CA LEU A 118 18.66 3.60 16.13
C LEU A 118 19.52 2.49 16.74
N PHE A 119 19.81 1.45 15.95
CA PHE A 119 20.62 0.33 16.38
C PHE A 119 22.08 0.73 16.61
N ALA A 120 22.64 1.59 15.76
CA ALA A 120 24.01 2.09 15.90
C ALA A 120 24.23 2.83 17.23
N VAL A 121 23.31 3.73 17.60
CA VAL A 121 23.39 4.45 18.88
C VAL A 121 23.32 3.51 20.07
N GLN A 122 22.46 2.49 20.00
CA GLN A 122 22.35 1.49 21.06
C GLN A 122 23.61 0.62 21.17
N LEU A 123 24.21 0.24 20.04
CA LEU A 123 25.44 -0.54 20.01
C LEU A 123 26.62 0.23 20.64
N VAL A 124 26.69 1.54 20.43
CA VAL A 124 27.72 2.39 21.04
C VAL A 124 27.52 2.51 22.56
N ARG A 125 26.28 2.54 23.04
CA ARG A 125 25.94 2.69 24.47
C ARG A 125 25.94 1.39 25.26
N CYS A 126 25.80 0.25 24.60
CA CYS A 126 25.78 -1.04 25.25
C CYS A 126 27.20 -1.49 25.61
N GLN A 127 27.39 -1.95 26.86
CA GLN A 127 28.65 -2.57 27.30
C GLN A 127 28.91 -3.91 26.58
N GLN A 128 27.86 -4.73 26.40
CA GLN A 128 27.95 -6.06 25.79
C GLN A 128 27.61 -6.04 24.28
N LYS A 129 28.46 -5.42 23.47
CA LYS A 129 28.24 -5.20 22.03
C LYS A 129 27.97 -6.50 21.26
N LEU A 130 28.80 -7.51 21.45
CA LEU A 130 28.68 -8.81 20.76
C LEU A 130 27.36 -9.51 21.11
N ALA A 131 26.94 -9.47 22.38
CA ALA A 131 25.69 -10.08 22.80
C ALA A 131 24.47 -9.38 22.16
N LEU A 132 24.51 -8.05 22.01
CA LEU A 132 23.44 -7.31 21.34
C LEU A 132 23.38 -7.65 19.84
N ILE A 133 24.53 -7.70 19.16
CA ILE A 133 24.60 -8.10 17.74
C ILE A 133 24.08 -9.51 17.56
N PHE A 134 24.54 -10.46 18.36
CA PHE A 134 24.09 -11.85 18.29
C PHE A 134 22.58 -11.96 18.50
N LYS A 135 22.01 -11.26 19.48
CA LYS A 135 20.56 -11.22 19.71
C LYS A 135 19.81 -10.62 18.53
N ALA A 136 20.29 -9.52 17.95
CA ALA A 136 19.66 -8.90 16.79
C ALA A 136 19.67 -9.85 15.58
N VAL A 137 20.82 -10.44 15.27
CA VAL A 137 20.98 -11.41 14.18
C VAL A 137 20.13 -12.65 14.41
N ALA A 138 20.12 -13.19 15.63
CA ALA A 138 19.34 -14.38 15.97
C ALA A 138 17.83 -14.11 15.84
N VAL A 139 17.33 -13.01 16.40
CA VAL A 139 15.90 -12.67 16.34
C VAL A 139 15.47 -12.38 14.90
N THR A 140 16.22 -11.57 14.16
CA THR A 140 15.92 -11.29 12.75
C THR A 140 16.01 -12.57 11.92
N GLY A 141 17.02 -13.41 12.14
CA GLY A 141 17.19 -14.69 11.46
C GLY A 141 16.03 -15.66 11.71
N VAL A 142 15.55 -15.77 12.96
CA VAL A 142 14.37 -16.59 13.30
C VAL A 142 13.12 -16.06 12.59
N VAL A 143 12.86 -14.75 12.67
CA VAL A 143 11.66 -14.17 12.04
C VAL A 143 11.70 -14.30 10.52
N SER A 144 12.83 -13.96 9.88
CA SER A 144 13.02 -14.14 8.44
C SER A 144 12.97 -15.60 8.03
N GLY A 145 13.45 -16.53 8.86
CA GLY A 145 13.34 -17.97 8.63
C GLY A 145 11.90 -18.46 8.64
N ILE A 146 11.10 -18.03 9.62
CA ILE A 146 9.65 -18.35 9.68
C ILE A 146 8.93 -17.83 8.43
N VAL A 147 9.17 -16.56 8.06
CA VAL A 147 8.54 -15.96 6.87
C VAL A 147 8.99 -16.67 5.59
N CYS A 148 10.27 -17.00 5.47
CA CYS A 148 10.84 -17.76 4.34
C CYS A 148 10.20 -19.15 4.21
N ILE A 149 9.99 -19.86 5.33
CA ILE A 149 9.31 -21.16 5.33
C ILE A 149 7.85 -20.99 4.88
N MET A 150 7.13 -20.01 5.43
CA MET A 150 5.74 -19.73 5.03
C MET A 150 5.63 -19.42 3.54
N ASP A 151 6.50 -18.55 3.02
CA ASP A 151 6.54 -18.18 1.61
C ASP A 151 6.89 -19.40 0.74
N SER A 152 7.90 -20.18 1.12
CA SER A 152 8.33 -21.36 0.37
C SER A 152 7.25 -22.44 0.30
N LEU A 153 6.49 -22.63 1.39
CA LEU A 153 5.34 -23.54 1.42
C LEU A 153 4.22 -23.05 0.50
N TYR A 154 3.96 -21.74 0.45
CA TYR A 154 2.93 -21.18 -0.42
C TYR A 154 3.29 -21.28 -1.90
N TYR A 155 4.54 -20.96 -2.25
CA TYR A 155 5.01 -21.01 -3.63
C TYR A 155 5.35 -22.42 -4.13
N GLY A 156 5.45 -23.40 -3.22
CA GLY A 156 5.85 -24.77 -3.57
C GLY A 156 7.33 -24.92 -3.95
N GLN A 157 8.14 -23.87 -3.74
CA GLN A 157 9.57 -23.85 -4.03
C GLN A 157 10.32 -23.06 -2.95
N ALA A 158 11.56 -23.46 -2.64
CA ALA A 158 12.39 -22.76 -1.67
C ALA A 158 12.71 -21.34 -2.18
N THR A 159 12.15 -20.32 -1.53
CA THR A 159 12.28 -18.93 -1.97
C THR A 159 12.50 -17.98 -0.81
N PHE A 160 13.44 -17.05 -0.98
CA PHE A 160 13.70 -15.99 -0.02
C PHE A 160 13.24 -14.65 -0.60
N VAL A 161 11.96 -14.35 -0.36
CA VAL A 161 11.25 -13.19 -0.91
C VAL A 161 11.97 -11.85 -0.68
N PRO A 162 12.52 -11.52 0.51
CA PRO A 162 13.21 -10.24 0.72
C PRO A 162 14.36 -10.02 -0.25
N TRP A 163 15.10 -11.08 -0.60
CA TRP A 163 16.17 -10.99 -1.59
C TRP A 163 15.63 -10.81 -3.00
N ASN A 164 14.60 -11.55 -3.39
CA ASN A 164 13.97 -11.39 -4.71
C ASN A 164 13.42 -9.97 -4.89
N PHE A 165 12.81 -9.42 -3.84
CA PHE A 165 12.34 -8.03 -3.80
C PHE A 165 13.48 -7.04 -4.04
N VAL A 166 14.60 -7.17 -3.32
CA VAL A 166 15.77 -6.27 -3.48
C VAL A 166 16.39 -6.44 -4.87
N LYS A 167 16.55 -7.68 -5.33
CA LYS A 167 17.07 -7.99 -6.66
C LYS A 167 16.24 -7.29 -7.73
N PHE A 168 14.92 -7.42 -7.69
CA PHE A 168 14.04 -6.82 -8.67
C PHE A 168 13.97 -5.28 -8.53
N ASN A 169 13.66 -4.76 -7.34
CA ASN A 169 13.35 -3.34 -7.17
C ASN A 169 14.57 -2.42 -7.11
N VAL A 170 15.73 -2.95 -6.71
CA VAL A 170 16.94 -2.14 -6.49
C VAL A 170 18.03 -2.48 -7.51
N LEU A 171 18.24 -3.77 -7.81
CA LEU A 171 19.36 -4.18 -8.67
C LEU A 171 18.99 -4.25 -10.16
N THR A 172 17.70 -4.37 -10.51
CA THR A 172 17.27 -4.33 -11.92
C THR A 172 16.66 -2.97 -12.28
N SER A 173 16.88 -2.53 -13.52
CA SER A 173 16.26 -1.32 -14.07
C SER A 173 14.78 -1.50 -14.44
N LEU A 174 14.17 -2.64 -14.12
CA LEU A 174 12.77 -2.92 -14.41
C LEU A 174 11.83 -2.04 -13.57
N ALA A 175 12.24 -1.66 -12.36
CA ALA A 175 11.49 -0.72 -11.53
C ALA A 175 11.36 0.67 -12.16
N ASP A 176 12.29 1.06 -13.05
CA ASP A 176 12.23 2.34 -13.76
C ASP A 176 11.09 2.39 -14.80
N HIS A 177 10.53 1.24 -15.19
CA HIS A 177 9.35 1.16 -16.06
C HIS A 177 8.15 1.91 -15.45
N TYR A 178 8.05 1.95 -14.11
CA TYR A 178 7.00 2.66 -13.39
C TYR A 178 7.28 4.16 -13.20
N GLY A 179 8.31 4.69 -13.87
CA GLY A 179 8.67 6.11 -13.86
C GLY A 179 9.77 6.46 -12.86
N ARG A 180 10.52 7.52 -13.20
CA ARG A 180 11.60 8.07 -12.38
C ARG A 180 11.22 9.45 -11.84
N HIS A 181 11.68 9.73 -10.62
CA HIS A 181 11.49 11.03 -9.97
C HIS A 181 12.84 11.63 -9.54
N PRO A 182 12.99 12.97 -9.54
CA PRO A 182 14.20 13.65 -9.08
C PRO A 182 14.59 13.25 -7.64
N TRP A 183 15.87 13.37 -7.29
CA TRP A 183 16.37 13.00 -5.95
C TRP A 183 15.64 13.75 -4.82
N HIS A 184 15.29 15.02 -5.02
CA HIS A 184 14.64 15.85 -4.00
C HIS A 184 13.13 15.57 -3.84
N TRP A 185 12.54 14.69 -4.65
CA TRP A 185 11.09 14.47 -4.71
C TRP A 185 10.49 14.13 -3.34
N TYR A 186 11.18 13.33 -2.51
CA TYR A 186 10.72 13.02 -1.17
C TYR A 186 10.63 14.25 -0.26
N LEU A 187 11.55 15.21 -0.41
CA LEU A 187 11.56 16.44 0.38
C LEU A 187 10.52 17.45 -0.12
N THR A 188 10.40 17.60 -1.45
CA THR A 188 9.55 18.65 -2.06
C THR A 188 8.10 18.23 -2.23
N THR A 189 7.84 16.93 -2.41
CA THR A 189 6.51 16.42 -2.79
C THR A 189 6.07 15.29 -1.88
N GLY A 190 6.90 14.26 -1.69
CA GLY A 190 6.54 13.07 -0.90
C GLY A 190 6.15 13.39 0.53
N LEU A 191 7.02 14.09 1.28
CA LEU A 191 6.77 14.46 2.68
C LEU A 191 5.60 15.44 2.84
N PRO A 192 5.53 16.57 2.08
CA PRO A 192 4.39 17.48 2.17
C PRO A 192 3.06 16.80 1.88
N SER A 193 3.01 15.91 0.88
CA SER A 193 1.80 15.15 0.56
C SER A 193 1.44 14.13 1.64
N ALA A 194 2.42 13.49 2.28
CA ALA A 194 2.18 12.48 3.31
C ALA A 194 1.78 13.08 4.68
N LEU A 195 2.41 14.20 5.08
CA LEU A 195 2.15 14.87 6.36
C LEU A 195 1.01 15.90 6.29
N GLY A 196 0.71 16.41 5.10
CA GLY A 196 -0.29 17.44 4.88
C GLY A 196 -0.03 18.68 5.74
N PRO A 197 -0.99 19.16 6.56
CA PRO A 197 -0.79 20.34 7.40
C PRO A 197 0.31 20.13 8.45
N HIS A 198 0.63 18.90 8.86
CA HIS A 198 1.70 18.65 9.84
C HIS A 198 3.09 19.04 9.33
N THR A 199 3.26 19.23 8.00
CA THR A 199 4.52 19.66 7.40
C THR A 199 5.04 20.98 7.99
N VAL A 200 4.16 21.96 8.24
CA VAL A 200 4.58 23.25 8.82
C VAL A 200 5.07 23.06 10.25
N LEU A 201 4.38 22.24 11.05
CA LEU A 201 4.85 21.90 12.41
C LEU A 201 6.20 21.21 12.39
N LEU A 202 6.42 20.31 11.43
CA LEU A 202 7.71 19.63 11.28
C LEU A 202 8.82 20.65 10.98
N LEU A 203 8.58 21.59 10.05
CA LEU A 203 9.56 22.64 9.73
C LEU A 203 9.87 23.52 10.96
N LEU A 204 8.86 23.90 11.74
CA LEU A 204 9.05 24.64 12.99
C LEU A 204 9.82 23.80 14.03
N ALA A 205 9.54 22.50 14.11
CA ALA A 205 10.25 21.58 15.01
C ALA A 205 11.72 21.43 14.62
N VAL A 206 12.05 21.46 13.32
CA VAL A 206 13.44 21.42 12.81
C VAL A 206 14.14 22.77 12.96
N ALA A 207 13.42 23.88 12.84
CA ALA A 207 13.96 25.23 13.02
C ALA A 207 14.18 25.64 14.49
N SER A 208 13.47 25.02 15.44
CA SER A 208 13.64 25.30 16.87
C SER A 208 15.04 24.92 17.37
N SER A 209 15.54 25.59 18.41
CA SER A 209 16.92 25.39 18.89
C SER A 209 17.18 23.95 19.34
N SER A 210 18.32 23.36 18.93
CA SER A 210 18.70 21.99 19.31
C SER A 210 18.89 21.80 20.82
N ARG A 211 19.10 22.90 21.56
CA ARG A 211 19.41 22.90 22.99
C ARG A 211 18.23 22.50 23.88
N THR A 212 17.00 22.59 23.37
CA THR A 212 15.78 22.17 24.08
C THR A 212 15.29 20.78 23.66
N ARG A 213 15.97 20.11 22.73
CA ARG A 213 15.53 18.80 22.22
C ARG A 213 16.02 17.67 23.10
N SER A 214 15.10 16.77 23.47
CA SER A 214 15.49 15.51 24.09
C SER A 214 16.32 14.68 23.11
N LEU A 215 17.17 13.81 23.66
CA LEU A 215 17.95 12.85 22.87
C LEU A 215 17.05 12.01 21.95
N GLN A 216 15.88 11.59 22.45
CA GLN A 216 14.89 10.82 21.69
C GLN A 216 14.47 11.55 20.41
N HIS A 217 14.17 12.84 20.53
CA HIS A 217 13.76 13.66 19.40
C HIS A 217 14.86 13.73 18.33
N ASN A 218 16.10 13.99 18.76
CA ASN A 218 17.24 14.06 17.83
C ASN A 218 17.48 12.72 17.15
N LEU A 219 17.31 11.60 17.87
CA LEU A 219 17.50 10.26 17.34
C LEU A 219 16.43 9.88 16.31
N LEU A 220 15.16 10.18 16.59
CA LEU A 220 14.05 9.96 15.65
C LEU A 220 14.19 10.83 14.40
N LEU A 221 14.58 12.09 14.56
CA LEU A 221 14.82 13.00 13.44
C LEU A 221 16.00 12.52 12.59
N ALA A 222 17.12 12.16 13.22
CA ALA A 222 18.30 11.64 12.51
C ALA A 222 17.97 10.35 11.74
N SER A 223 17.19 9.44 12.33
CA SER A 223 16.77 8.20 11.67
C SER A 223 15.84 8.47 10.48
N SER A 224 14.93 9.45 10.63
CA SER A 224 14.03 9.88 9.57
C SER A 224 14.80 10.53 8.40
N VAL A 225 15.72 11.44 8.70
CA VAL A 225 16.58 12.11 7.70
C VAL A 225 17.48 11.12 6.98
N PHE A 226 18.09 10.19 7.71
CA PHE A 226 18.90 9.12 7.12
C PHE A 226 18.09 8.28 6.14
N THR A 227 16.88 7.88 6.53
CA THR A 227 15.99 7.08 5.67
C THR A 227 15.61 7.83 4.39
N LEU A 228 15.25 9.11 4.53
CA LEU A 228 14.92 9.95 3.38
C LEU A 228 16.10 10.14 2.44
N ALA A 229 17.32 10.30 2.97
CA ALA A 229 18.52 10.42 2.17
C ALA A 229 18.77 9.13 1.35
N VAL A 230 18.67 7.96 1.99
CA VAL A 230 18.82 6.67 1.31
C VAL A 230 17.76 6.47 0.23
N TYR A 231 16.48 6.72 0.53
CA TYR A 231 15.41 6.57 -0.47
C TYR A 231 15.49 7.60 -1.60
N SER A 232 16.04 8.79 -1.35
CA SER A 232 16.24 9.81 -2.38
C SER A 232 17.23 9.39 -3.47
N MET A 233 18.12 8.44 -3.17
CA MET A 233 19.06 7.85 -4.12
C MET A 233 18.40 6.83 -5.08
N ILE A 234 17.20 6.36 -4.77
CA ILE A 234 16.46 5.39 -5.60
C ILE A 234 15.74 6.15 -6.74
N GLY A 235 15.86 5.67 -7.98
CA GLY A 235 15.27 6.32 -9.16
C GLY A 235 13.74 6.34 -9.13
N HIS A 236 13.14 5.18 -8.92
CA HIS A 236 11.70 5.02 -8.70
C HIS A 236 11.33 5.43 -7.26
N LYS A 237 10.28 6.25 -7.11
CA LYS A 237 9.86 6.78 -5.81
C LYS A 237 8.36 6.66 -5.63
N GLU A 238 7.97 6.24 -4.44
CA GLU A 238 6.56 6.10 -4.06
C GLU A 238 6.32 6.69 -2.68
N ILE A 239 5.12 7.25 -2.45
CA ILE A 239 4.72 7.80 -1.16
C ILE A 239 4.68 6.70 -0.08
N ARG A 240 4.28 5.47 -0.42
CA ARG A 240 4.16 4.35 0.53
C ARG A 240 5.49 3.93 1.16
N LEU A 241 6.62 4.23 0.52
CA LEU A 241 7.95 4.00 1.10
C LEU A 241 8.20 4.89 2.32
N LEU A 242 7.48 6.00 2.49
CA LEU A 242 7.58 6.87 3.65
C LEU A 242 6.86 6.34 4.89
N LEU A 243 6.04 5.28 4.78
CA LEU A 243 5.24 4.75 5.89
C LEU A 243 6.04 4.50 7.18
N PRO A 244 7.27 3.92 7.16
CA PRO A 244 8.06 3.75 8.37
C PRO A 244 8.44 5.09 9.04
N VAL A 245 8.63 6.15 8.24
CA VAL A 245 9.11 7.45 8.70
C VAL A 245 7.96 8.35 9.18
N LEU A 246 6.70 8.06 8.84
CA LEU A 246 5.57 8.92 9.26
C LEU A 246 5.33 8.91 10.78
N PRO A 247 5.26 7.76 11.48
CA PRO A 247 5.05 7.75 12.93
C PRO A 247 6.08 8.58 13.73
N PRO A 248 7.41 8.45 13.53
CA PRO A 248 8.38 9.25 14.28
C PRO A 248 8.29 10.75 13.95
N LEU A 249 7.97 11.13 12.71
CA LEU A 249 7.76 12.52 12.34
C LEU A 249 6.51 13.11 12.99
N LEU A 250 5.42 12.34 13.08
CA LEU A 250 4.20 12.76 13.78
C LEU A 250 4.43 12.93 15.29
N VAL A 251 5.26 12.08 15.90
CA VAL A 251 5.69 12.23 17.30
C VAL A 251 6.47 13.54 17.51
N ILE A 252 7.38 13.86 16.58
CA ILE A 252 8.12 15.13 16.58
C ILE A 252 7.16 16.33 16.49
N CYS A 253 6.19 16.28 15.57
CA CYS A 253 5.16 17.31 15.44
C CYS A 253 4.32 17.44 16.73
N GLY A 254 3.92 16.33 17.35
CA GLY A 254 3.17 16.32 18.60
C GLY A 254 3.94 16.94 19.76
N HIS A 255 5.24 16.65 19.86
CA HIS A 255 6.12 17.26 20.87
C HIS A 255 6.20 18.79 20.66
N GLN A 256 6.42 19.24 19.42
CA GLN A 256 6.49 20.66 19.08
C GLN A 256 5.17 21.38 19.42
N LEU A 257 4.03 20.77 19.08
CA LEU A 257 2.71 21.29 19.44
C LEU A 257 2.55 21.40 20.96
N SER A 258 2.98 20.39 21.71
CA SER A 258 2.92 20.39 23.18
C SER A 258 3.79 21.51 23.79
N GLN A 259 4.99 21.74 23.27
CA GLN A 259 5.85 22.84 23.73
C GLN A 259 5.19 24.21 23.48
N MET A 260 4.65 24.42 22.28
CA MET A 260 3.91 25.64 21.94
C MET A 260 2.62 25.82 22.79
N GLN A 261 2.05 24.72 23.28
CA GLN A 261 0.92 24.72 24.22
C GLN A 261 1.32 24.96 25.69
N ARG A 262 2.57 24.71 26.07
CA ARG A 262 3.02 24.95 27.46
C ARG A 262 3.69 26.32 27.66
N SER A 263 4.08 27.02 26.59
CA SER A 263 4.68 28.34 26.71
C SER A 263 3.78 29.31 27.50
N HIS A 264 4.29 29.82 28.62
CA HIS A 264 3.58 30.66 29.61
C HIS A 264 3.32 32.12 29.16
N VAL A 265 3.32 32.39 27.85
CA VAL A 265 3.07 33.73 27.33
C VAL A 265 1.58 34.07 27.49
N SER A 266 1.25 34.79 28.55
CA SER A 266 -0.12 35.13 28.97
C SER A 266 -0.71 36.32 28.20
N SER A 267 -0.62 36.30 26.87
CA SER A 267 -1.29 37.28 26.02
C SER A 267 -2.52 36.67 25.34
N ARG A 268 -3.63 37.43 25.28
CA ARG A 268 -4.90 37.03 24.67
C ARG A 268 -4.72 36.58 23.21
N TYR A 269 -3.81 37.23 22.48
CA TYR A 269 -3.43 36.89 21.11
C TYR A 269 -2.80 35.50 20.99
N TYR A 270 -1.94 35.11 21.95
CA TYR A 270 -1.31 33.79 21.96
C TYR A 270 -2.30 32.67 22.30
N LYS A 271 -3.31 32.95 23.14
CA LYS A 271 -4.41 31.99 23.41
C LYS A 271 -5.27 31.77 22.16
N PHE A 272 -5.57 32.82 21.41
CA PHE A 272 -6.32 32.71 20.15
C PHE A 272 -5.53 31.97 19.07
N GLY A 273 -4.23 32.26 18.92
CA GLY A 273 -3.32 31.51 18.06
C GLY A 273 -3.20 30.02 18.44
N ARG A 274 -3.26 29.72 19.76
CA ARG A 274 -3.53 28.41 20.40
C ARG A 274 -4.53 27.54 19.62
N TRP A 275 -5.77 28.00 19.64
CA TRP A 275 -6.91 27.32 19.04
C TRP A 275 -6.87 27.40 17.51
N GLY A 276 -6.40 28.51 16.96
CA GLY A 276 -6.21 28.66 15.52
C GLY A 276 -5.29 27.59 14.93
N LEU A 277 -4.16 27.29 15.58
CA LEU A 277 -3.23 26.25 15.15
C LEU A 277 -3.85 24.84 15.22
N LEU A 278 -4.59 24.53 16.30
CA LEU A 278 -5.28 23.25 16.42
C LEU A 278 -6.36 23.08 15.36
N LEU A 279 -7.16 24.12 15.10
CA LEU A 279 -8.17 24.11 14.05
C LEU A 279 -7.51 23.98 12.66
N TRP A 280 -6.39 24.64 12.44
CA TRP A 280 -5.63 24.55 11.19
C TRP A 280 -5.05 23.15 10.93
N LEU A 281 -4.72 22.38 11.98
CA LEU A 281 -4.31 20.99 11.83
C LEU A 281 -5.52 20.06 11.66
N LEU A 282 -6.56 20.24 12.48
CA LEU A 282 -7.70 19.35 12.57
C LEU A 282 -8.61 19.47 11.34
N VAL A 283 -9.00 20.69 10.97
CA VAL A 283 -10.01 20.90 9.91
C VAL A 283 -9.54 20.33 8.56
N PRO A 284 -8.34 20.66 8.05
CA PRO A 284 -7.87 20.06 6.80
C PRO A 284 -7.68 18.56 6.91
N SER A 285 -7.18 18.05 8.04
CA SER A 285 -7.01 16.60 8.23
C SER A 285 -8.36 15.86 8.18
N VAL A 286 -9.40 16.38 8.85
CA VAL A 286 -10.75 15.81 8.81
C VAL A 286 -11.34 15.91 7.41
N VAL A 287 -11.20 17.05 6.74
CA VAL A 287 -11.68 17.23 5.36
C VAL A 287 -10.99 16.24 4.41
N LEU A 288 -9.67 16.06 4.52
CA LEU A 288 -8.91 15.11 3.71
C LEU A 288 -9.32 13.67 4.01
N VAL A 289 -9.49 13.29 5.28
CA VAL A 289 -9.95 11.94 5.66
C VAL A 289 -11.35 11.67 5.10
N LEU A 290 -12.28 12.62 5.22
CA LEU A 290 -13.64 12.46 4.68
C LEU A 290 -13.63 12.42 3.15
N TYR A 291 -12.85 13.29 2.51
CA TYR A 291 -12.74 13.31 1.05
C TYR A 291 -12.12 12.02 0.52
N PHE A 292 -10.96 11.60 1.03
CA PHE A 292 -10.29 10.38 0.58
C PHE A 292 -11.01 9.09 0.99
N GLY A 293 -11.72 9.11 2.12
CA GLY A 293 -12.48 7.95 2.60
C GLY A 293 -13.83 7.76 1.93
N LEU A 294 -14.51 8.85 1.52
CA LEU A 294 -15.91 8.79 1.06
C LEU A 294 -16.13 9.21 -0.40
N ALA A 295 -15.28 10.07 -0.95
CA ALA A 295 -15.50 10.68 -2.27
C ALA A 295 -14.42 10.29 -3.29
N HIS A 296 -13.15 10.41 -2.92
CA HIS A 296 -12.03 10.16 -3.82
C HIS A 296 -12.06 8.72 -4.34
N GLN A 297 -12.06 8.57 -5.67
CA GLN A 297 -12.01 7.27 -6.35
C GLN A 297 -13.11 6.28 -5.96
N ARG A 298 -14.23 6.77 -5.39
CA ARG A 298 -15.39 5.92 -5.01
C ARG A 298 -15.95 5.12 -6.20
N GLY A 299 -15.86 5.66 -7.42
CA GLY A 299 -16.41 5.02 -8.61
C GLY A 299 -15.82 3.63 -8.91
N ALA A 300 -14.54 3.39 -8.59
CA ALA A 300 -13.91 2.08 -8.79
C ALA A 300 -14.49 1.00 -7.84
N LEU A 301 -15.03 1.42 -6.69
CA LEU A 301 -15.69 0.54 -5.72
C LEU A 301 -17.18 0.40 -6.02
N THR A 302 -17.86 1.50 -6.34
CA THR A 302 -19.30 1.50 -6.64
C THR A 302 -19.61 0.66 -7.88
N ILE A 303 -18.73 0.67 -8.90
CA ILE A 303 -18.95 -0.15 -10.09
C ILE A 303 -18.95 -1.66 -9.76
N MET A 304 -18.26 -2.10 -8.71
CA MET A 304 -18.30 -3.51 -8.28
C MET A 304 -19.64 -3.92 -7.68
N SER A 305 -20.31 -3.02 -6.95
CA SER A 305 -21.65 -3.32 -6.42
C SER A 305 -22.70 -3.37 -7.52
N GLU A 306 -22.63 -2.44 -8.48
CA GLU A 306 -23.52 -2.44 -9.64
C GLU A 306 -23.30 -3.69 -10.51
N LEU A 307 -22.03 -4.01 -10.79
CA LEU A 307 -21.67 -5.19 -11.57
C LEU A 307 -22.15 -6.48 -10.88
N ARG A 308 -22.02 -6.58 -9.55
CA ARG A 308 -22.54 -7.74 -8.80
C ARG A 308 -24.05 -7.89 -8.96
N ALA A 309 -24.80 -6.79 -8.91
CA ALA A 309 -26.24 -6.81 -9.09
C ALA A 309 -26.62 -7.25 -10.52
N LEU A 310 -25.90 -6.75 -11.54
CA LEU A 310 -26.10 -7.13 -12.95
C LEU A 310 -25.75 -8.60 -13.22
N LEU A 311 -24.68 -9.12 -12.62
CA LEU A 311 -24.27 -10.52 -12.82
C LEU A 311 -25.17 -11.51 -12.09
N GLY A 312 -25.82 -11.09 -11.00
CA GLY A 312 -26.78 -11.93 -10.28
C GLY A 312 -28.01 -12.34 -11.11
N SER A 313 -28.33 -11.56 -12.16
CA SER A 313 -29.44 -11.84 -13.08
C SER A 313 -28.98 -12.34 -14.47
N ALA A 314 -27.68 -12.38 -14.75
CA ALA A 314 -27.17 -12.71 -16.08
C ALA A 314 -26.89 -14.22 -16.25
N THR A 315 -27.23 -14.77 -17.42
CA THR A 315 -26.96 -16.17 -17.77
C THR A 315 -25.53 -16.33 -18.32
N ALA A 316 -24.69 -17.03 -17.55
CA ALA A 316 -23.29 -17.35 -17.87
C ALA A 316 -22.48 -16.16 -18.46
N PRO A 317 -22.34 -15.06 -17.71
CA PRO A 317 -21.73 -13.82 -18.19
C PRO A 317 -20.20 -13.91 -18.30
N LEU A 318 -19.65 -13.36 -19.38
CA LEU A 318 -18.24 -13.03 -19.53
C LEU A 318 -18.06 -11.52 -19.30
N VAL A 319 -17.18 -11.15 -18.38
CA VAL A 319 -16.93 -9.74 -18.08
C VAL A 319 -15.56 -9.31 -18.61
N LEU A 320 -15.55 -8.19 -19.34
CA LEU A 320 -14.36 -7.60 -19.92
C LEU A 320 -14.12 -6.20 -19.33
N PHE A 321 -13.00 -6.04 -18.62
CA PHE A 321 -12.55 -4.79 -18.04
C PHE A 321 -11.57 -4.09 -18.99
N LEU A 322 -12.06 -3.10 -19.72
CA LEU A 322 -11.29 -2.24 -20.63
C LEU A 322 -11.00 -0.90 -19.95
N THR A 323 -10.30 -0.99 -18.83
CA THR A 323 -9.82 0.12 -18.00
C THR A 323 -8.31 -0.01 -17.82
N PRO A 324 -7.60 1.04 -17.38
CA PRO A 324 -6.18 0.91 -17.02
C PRO A 324 -5.96 -0.28 -16.09
N CYS A 325 -4.82 -0.94 -16.22
CA CYS A 325 -4.53 -2.13 -15.43
C CYS A 325 -4.70 -1.84 -13.93
N HIS A 326 -5.18 -2.86 -13.21
CA HIS A 326 -5.47 -2.81 -11.78
C HIS A 326 -6.55 -1.79 -11.34
N ALA A 327 -7.05 -0.90 -12.21
CA ALA A 327 -7.92 0.27 -11.90
C ALA A 327 -9.16 -0.01 -11.03
N THR A 328 -9.58 -1.26 -10.90
CA THR A 328 -10.68 -1.67 -10.05
C THR A 328 -10.31 -2.96 -9.29
N PRO A 329 -10.79 -3.14 -8.05
CA PRO A 329 -10.64 -4.42 -7.38
C PRO A 329 -11.46 -5.49 -8.11
N LEU A 330 -10.94 -6.72 -8.16
CA LEU A 330 -11.53 -7.84 -8.89
C LEU A 330 -12.40 -8.70 -7.95
N TYR A 331 -12.08 -9.98 -7.73
CA TYR A 331 -12.93 -10.91 -6.99
C TYR A 331 -12.99 -10.61 -5.50
N SER A 332 -11.96 -9.99 -4.93
CA SER A 332 -11.97 -9.49 -3.54
C SER A 332 -13.15 -8.56 -3.23
N HIS A 333 -13.65 -7.84 -4.25
CA HIS A 333 -14.85 -7.02 -4.11
C HIS A 333 -16.02 -7.63 -4.85
N LEU A 334 -15.86 -8.20 -6.05
CA LEU A 334 -16.97 -8.79 -6.80
C LEU A 334 -17.61 -9.98 -6.07
N HIS A 335 -16.78 -10.88 -5.55
CA HIS A 335 -17.14 -12.11 -4.85
C HIS A 335 -18.20 -12.97 -5.57
N ILE A 336 -18.07 -13.06 -6.90
CA ILE A 336 -18.83 -13.99 -7.75
C ILE A 336 -17.84 -14.72 -8.64
N HIS A 337 -17.96 -16.03 -8.72
CA HIS A 337 -17.14 -16.85 -9.60
C HIS A 337 -17.66 -16.80 -11.05
N VAL A 338 -17.28 -15.74 -11.77
CA VAL A 338 -17.52 -15.56 -13.21
C VAL A 338 -16.21 -15.45 -13.97
N PRO A 339 -16.13 -15.85 -15.25
CA PRO A 339 -14.94 -15.61 -16.06
C PRO A 339 -14.78 -14.11 -16.32
N VAL A 340 -13.61 -13.57 -15.96
CA VAL A 340 -13.27 -12.16 -16.16
C VAL A 340 -11.97 -12.03 -16.96
N ARG A 341 -11.96 -11.10 -17.91
CA ARG A 341 -10.74 -10.64 -18.60
C ARG A 341 -10.55 -9.15 -18.35
N PHE A 342 -9.32 -8.73 -18.06
CA PHE A 342 -8.96 -7.33 -17.83
C PHE A 342 -7.59 -7.06 -18.44
N LEU A 343 -7.30 -5.82 -18.82
CA LEU A 343 -6.00 -5.44 -19.41
C LEU A 343 -4.86 -5.57 -18.39
N THR A 344 -3.80 -6.29 -18.72
CA THR A 344 -2.61 -6.44 -17.87
C THR A 344 -1.55 -5.39 -18.18
N CYS A 345 -0.66 -5.12 -17.23
CA CYS A 345 0.49 -4.22 -17.38
C CYS A 345 1.75 -4.86 -16.79
N GLU A 346 2.09 -6.04 -17.31
CA GLU A 346 3.28 -6.76 -16.88
C GLU A 346 4.53 -6.01 -17.36
N PRO A 347 5.59 -5.92 -16.55
CA PRO A 347 6.85 -5.33 -16.99
C PRO A 347 7.53 -6.24 -18.02
N ASN A 348 8.58 -5.74 -18.68
CA ASN A 348 9.33 -6.48 -19.68
C ASN A 348 10.21 -7.59 -19.08
N LEU A 349 9.57 -8.65 -18.54
CA LEU A 349 10.26 -9.77 -17.88
C LEU A 349 11.21 -10.52 -18.82
N ASN A 350 10.86 -10.59 -20.11
CA ASN A 350 11.65 -11.29 -21.13
C ASN A 350 12.69 -10.40 -21.83
N LEU A 351 12.87 -9.15 -21.39
CA LEU A 351 13.80 -8.18 -22.00
C LEU A 351 13.62 -8.03 -23.52
N ALA A 352 12.38 -8.16 -24.00
CA ALA A 352 12.05 -8.02 -25.41
C ALA A 352 12.34 -6.59 -25.90
N PRO A 353 12.94 -6.41 -27.09
CA PRO A 353 13.18 -5.08 -27.65
C PRO A 353 11.85 -4.38 -27.96
N SER A 354 11.77 -3.08 -27.67
CA SER A 354 10.57 -2.25 -27.90
C SER A 354 9.30 -2.79 -27.23
N TYR A 355 9.45 -3.34 -26.02
CA TYR A 355 8.32 -3.85 -25.25
C TYR A 355 7.32 -2.73 -24.91
N VAL A 356 6.05 -2.99 -25.22
CA VAL A 356 4.89 -2.22 -24.78
C VAL A 356 3.92 -3.20 -24.17
N ASP A 357 3.50 -2.93 -22.93
CA ASP A 357 2.56 -3.77 -22.21
C ASP A 357 1.18 -3.76 -22.87
N GLU A 358 0.33 -4.71 -22.46
CA GLU A 358 -0.98 -4.90 -23.06
C GLU A 358 -1.90 -3.69 -22.89
N SER A 359 -1.94 -3.11 -21.69
CA SER A 359 -2.75 -1.93 -21.40
C SER A 359 -2.36 -0.78 -22.32
N ASP A 360 -1.08 -0.44 -22.39
CA ASP A 360 -0.60 0.65 -23.26
C ASP A 360 -0.87 0.37 -24.74
N ARG A 361 -0.71 -0.88 -25.20
CA ARG A 361 -1.02 -1.27 -26.59
C ARG A 361 -2.51 -1.07 -26.90
N PHE A 362 -3.39 -1.42 -25.97
CA PHE A 362 -4.83 -1.20 -26.11
C PHE A 362 -5.17 0.30 -26.18
N PHE A 363 -4.60 1.12 -25.30
CA PHE A 363 -4.88 2.56 -25.29
C PHE A 363 -4.32 3.30 -26.51
N GLN A 364 -3.26 2.79 -27.13
CA GLN A 364 -2.74 3.33 -28.38
C GLN A 364 -3.62 2.98 -29.59
N HIS A 365 -4.06 1.71 -29.71
CA HIS A 365 -4.83 1.23 -30.87
C HIS A 365 -5.98 0.28 -30.47
N PRO A 366 -7.07 0.79 -29.87
CA PRO A 366 -8.12 -0.04 -29.26
C PRO A 366 -8.85 -0.92 -30.27
N ASP A 367 -9.16 -0.39 -31.46
CA ASP A 367 -9.93 -1.12 -32.48
C ASP A 367 -9.16 -2.35 -32.99
N THR A 368 -7.85 -2.21 -33.20
CA THR A 368 -6.97 -3.32 -33.61
C THR A 368 -6.82 -4.37 -32.51
N TRP A 369 -6.72 -3.94 -31.25
CA TRP A 369 -6.60 -4.84 -30.12
C TRP A 369 -7.89 -5.64 -29.93
N LEU A 370 -9.05 -4.98 -30.00
CA LEU A 370 -10.36 -5.62 -29.89
C LEU A 370 -10.58 -6.65 -31.01
N ALA A 371 -10.25 -6.30 -32.26
CA ALA A 371 -10.37 -7.22 -33.40
C ALA A 371 -9.47 -8.48 -33.24
N ALA A 372 -8.32 -8.34 -32.59
CA ALA A 372 -7.40 -9.46 -32.36
C ALA A 372 -7.76 -10.32 -31.14
N HIS A 373 -8.37 -9.74 -30.10
CA HIS A 373 -8.58 -10.40 -28.79
C HIS A 373 -10.03 -10.75 -28.48
N LEU A 374 -11.02 -10.20 -29.18
CA LEU A 374 -12.38 -10.72 -29.17
C LEU A 374 -12.48 -11.79 -30.27
N PRO A 375 -12.62 -13.10 -29.93
CA PRO A 375 -12.88 -14.12 -30.92
C PRO A 375 -14.14 -13.79 -31.72
N SER A 376 -14.10 -14.04 -33.03
CA SER A 376 -15.31 -14.11 -33.86
C SER A 376 -16.38 -15.04 -33.28
N ARG A 377 -16.00 -16.06 -32.49
CA ARG A 377 -16.91 -16.92 -31.72
C ARG A 377 -17.73 -16.19 -30.63
N ILE A 378 -17.18 -15.15 -29.98
CA ILE A 378 -17.95 -14.36 -28.99
C ILE A 378 -19.10 -13.63 -29.70
N SER A 379 -18.92 -13.17 -30.93
CA SER A 379 -19.99 -12.55 -31.73
C SER A 379 -21.16 -13.51 -32.02
N HIS A 380 -20.90 -14.81 -32.17
CA HIS A 380 -21.94 -15.80 -32.48
C HIS A 380 -22.67 -16.34 -31.25
N SER A 381 -21.98 -16.53 -30.13
CA SER A 381 -22.56 -17.14 -28.92
C SER A 381 -22.89 -16.14 -27.81
N TYR A 382 -22.33 -14.93 -27.85
CA TYR A 382 -22.54 -13.93 -26.80
C TYR A 382 -23.04 -12.60 -27.38
N GLU A 383 -23.82 -11.88 -26.59
CA GLU A 383 -24.29 -10.52 -26.88
C GLU A 383 -23.90 -9.58 -25.74
N LEU A 384 -23.62 -8.32 -26.07
CA LEU A 384 -23.32 -7.30 -25.07
C LEU A 384 -24.61 -6.96 -24.31
N CYS A 385 -24.75 -7.49 -23.09
CA CYS A 385 -25.92 -7.26 -22.25
C CYS A 385 -25.88 -5.91 -21.52
N ALA A 386 -24.68 -5.49 -21.12
CA ALA A 386 -24.49 -4.23 -20.42
C ALA A 386 -23.09 -3.67 -20.69
N ALA A 387 -23.02 -2.35 -20.84
CA ALA A 387 -21.78 -1.60 -20.79
C ALA A 387 -21.88 -0.60 -19.65
N THR A 388 -21.13 -0.82 -18.57
CA THR A 388 -21.10 0.09 -17.44
C THR A 388 -19.92 1.05 -17.60
N PHE A 389 -20.24 2.34 -17.54
CA PHE A 389 -19.25 3.42 -17.52
C PHE A 389 -18.78 3.66 -16.09
N HIS A 390 -17.52 4.08 -15.93
CA HIS A 390 -17.15 4.80 -14.73
C HIS A 390 -17.90 6.16 -14.75
N SER A 391 -18.98 6.26 -13.98
CA SER A 391 -20.03 7.30 -14.02
C SER A 391 -19.57 8.77 -13.88
N LEU A 392 -18.27 9.02 -13.72
CA LEU A 392 -17.67 10.34 -13.54
C LEU A 392 -17.14 10.99 -14.84
N PHE A 393 -17.16 10.30 -15.98
CA PHE A 393 -16.70 10.88 -17.25
C PHE A 393 -17.74 10.67 -18.36
N ARG A 394 -18.60 11.69 -18.54
CA ARG A 394 -19.52 11.77 -19.68
C ARG A 394 -18.72 12.20 -20.91
N ASP A 395 -18.78 11.36 -21.94
CA ASP A 395 -18.47 11.65 -23.34
C ASP A 395 -17.12 12.34 -23.63
N LYS A 396 -16.08 11.53 -23.90
CA LYS A 396 -15.10 11.72 -25.01
C LYS A 396 -13.83 10.86 -24.95
N ASN A 397 -13.56 10.11 -23.89
CA ASN A 397 -12.35 9.29 -23.82
C ASN A 397 -12.68 7.80 -23.96
N ARG A 398 -12.42 7.26 -25.17
CA ARG A 398 -12.38 5.81 -25.41
C ARG A 398 -11.37 5.19 -24.42
N GLY A 399 -11.79 4.21 -23.61
CA GLY A 399 -10.91 3.41 -22.74
C GLY A 399 -11.23 3.40 -21.24
N LYS A 400 -12.49 3.58 -20.83
CA LYS A 400 -12.93 3.39 -19.44
C LYS A 400 -14.23 2.58 -19.36
N TYR A 401 -14.24 1.41 -19.99
CA TYR A 401 -15.45 0.59 -20.13
C TYR A 401 -15.32 -0.71 -19.35
N ILE A 402 -16.38 -1.12 -18.68
CA ILE A 402 -16.59 -2.51 -18.29
C ILE A 402 -17.73 -3.03 -19.15
N GLN A 403 -17.44 -4.06 -19.94
CA GLN A 403 -18.40 -4.70 -20.83
C GLN A 403 -18.81 -6.05 -20.25
N VAL A 404 -20.11 -6.32 -20.24
CA VAL A 404 -20.68 -7.59 -19.80
C VAL A 404 -21.33 -8.25 -20.99
N TYR A 405 -20.85 -9.43 -21.34
CA TYR A 405 -21.36 -10.26 -22.41
C TYR A 405 -22.15 -11.43 -21.81
N CYS A 406 -23.37 -11.71 -22.26
CA CYS A 406 -24.11 -12.93 -21.88
C CYS A 406 -24.27 -13.84 -23.09
N LEU A 407 -24.53 -15.12 -22.84
CA LEU A 407 -24.84 -16.07 -23.92
C LEU A 407 -26.15 -15.70 -24.61
N LYS A 408 -26.22 -15.89 -25.93
CA LYS A 408 -27.39 -15.59 -26.77
C LYS A 408 -28.59 -16.53 -26.56
N GLU A 409 -28.49 -17.52 -25.67
CA GLU A 409 -29.58 -18.44 -25.35
C GLU A 409 -30.32 -18.03 -24.07
N SER A 410 -31.25 -17.06 -24.21
CA SER A 410 -32.57 -17.05 -23.54
C SER A 410 -33.46 -15.84 -23.96
N LEU A 411 -33.41 -15.40 -25.23
CA LEU A 411 -34.46 -14.54 -25.82
C LEU A 411 -35.43 -15.32 -26.73
N GLY A 412 -35.34 -16.65 -26.69
CA GLY A 412 -36.21 -17.57 -27.41
C GLY A 412 -36.78 -18.65 -26.50
N GLN A 413 -37.67 -18.25 -25.59
CA GLN A 413 -38.82 -19.04 -25.15
C GLN A 413 -39.89 -18.11 -24.59
#